data_AF-G4TL01-F1
#
_entry.id   AF-G4TL01-F1
#
_cell.length_a   1.000
_cell.length_b   1.000
_cell.length_c   1.000
_cell.angle_alpha   90.00
_cell.angle_beta   90.00
_cell.angle_gamma   90.00
#
_symmetry.space_group_name_H-M   'P 1'
#
loop_
_entity.id
_entity.type
_entity.pdbx_description
1 polymer ?
#
loop_
_entity_poly.entity_id
_entity_poly.type
_entity_poly.pdbx_seq_one_letter_code
_entity_poly.pdbx_strand_id
1 'polypeptide(L)'
;MRVGFFAVLFASAVLLGTAAPLPNPMKGPATHAKWAEYHRSEAAKHAESARQFRDVAEIHGNHAWMAAARGYDNSSDVRLAESNRKLSKEHADAAAKHRNAAKWHSQQNPHIIWSPSRRRSIEELD
;
A
#
# COMPACT_ATOMS: atom_id res chain seq x y z
N MET A 1 -27.45 -19.71 -28.32
CA MET A 1 -27.00 -20.10 -26.96
C MET A 1 -25.52 -19.77 -26.79
N ARG A 2 -25.17 -18.72 -26.04
CA ARG A 2 -23.88 -18.57 -25.32
C ARG A 2 -24.12 -17.68 -24.09
N VAL A 3 -24.64 -18.30 -23.03
CA VAL A 3 -24.62 -17.72 -21.68
C VAL A 3 -23.17 -17.75 -21.21
N GLY A 4 -22.65 -16.65 -20.66
CA GLY A 4 -21.21 -16.54 -20.42
C GLY A 4 -20.82 -15.42 -19.45
N PHE A 5 -21.02 -15.67 -18.16
CA PHE A 5 -20.23 -15.10 -17.05
C PHE A 5 -19.97 -13.58 -17.05
N PHE A 6 -21.05 -12.79 -17.05
CA PHE A 6 -21.03 -11.54 -16.28
C PHE A 6 -21.42 -11.85 -14.83
N ALA A 7 -20.82 -11.16 -13.86
CA ALA A 7 -21.03 -11.28 -12.41
C ALA A 7 -20.33 -12.47 -11.67
N VAL A 8 -19.00 -12.52 -11.76
CA VAL A 8 -18.10 -13.16 -10.77
C VAL A 8 -16.81 -12.33 -10.74
N LEU A 9 -16.41 -11.58 -9.70
CA LEU A 9 -17.07 -11.14 -8.45
C LEU A 9 -16.84 -9.62 -8.29
N PHE A 10 -17.73 -8.91 -7.59
CA PHE A 10 -17.47 -7.55 -7.06
C PHE A 10 -18.19 -7.35 -5.71
N ALA A 11 -18.06 -8.35 -4.83
CA ALA A 11 -18.68 -8.38 -3.50
C ALA A 11 -17.70 -9.02 -2.50
N SER A 12 -17.84 -8.65 -1.21
CA SER A 12 -17.10 -9.20 -0.06
C SER A 12 -15.71 -8.62 0.25
N ALA A 13 -15.65 -7.30 0.49
CA ALA A 13 -14.62 -6.68 1.34
C ALA A 13 -15.21 -5.63 2.32
N VAL A 14 -16.47 -5.83 2.73
CA VAL A 14 -17.08 -5.15 3.88
C VAL A 14 -17.20 -6.21 4.98
N LEU A 15 -16.77 -5.86 6.21
CA LEU A 15 -16.63 -6.69 7.42
C LEU A 15 -15.26 -7.37 7.62
N LEU A 16 -14.32 -6.65 8.25
CA LEU A 16 -14.05 -6.81 9.70
C LEU A 16 -12.86 -5.93 10.11
N GLY A 17 -13.11 -5.01 11.04
CA GLY A 17 -12.14 -4.04 11.48
C GLY A 17 -12.80 -2.71 11.75
N THR A 18 -13.18 -2.49 13.00
CA THR A 18 -13.50 -1.17 13.54
C THR A 18 -12.22 -0.33 13.58
N ALA A 19 -11.73 0.06 12.40
CA ALA A 19 -10.68 1.04 12.24
C ALA A 19 -11.29 2.43 12.52
N ALA A 20 -11.66 2.66 13.79
CA ALA A 20 -11.50 3.99 14.36
C ALA A 20 -10.08 4.42 13.96
N PRO A 21 -9.92 5.46 13.14
CA PRO A 21 -8.65 5.73 12.48
C PRO A 21 -7.59 5.89 13.57
N LEU A 22 -6.63 4.96 13.61
CA LEU A 22 -5.59 4.92 14.64
C LEU A 22 -5.09 6.35 14.84
N PRO A 23 -5.13 6.89 16.07
CA PRO A 23 -5.02 8.32 16.31
C PRO A 23 -3.72 8.81 15.69
N ASN A 24 -3.83 9.48 14.53
CA ASN A 24 -2.69 9.76 13.69
C ASN A 24 -1.72 10.61 14.52
N PRO A 25 -0.50 10.12 14.81
CA PRO A 25 0.43 10.81 15.70
C PRO A 25 0.98 12.12 15.09
N MET A 26 0.61 12.46 13.85
CA MET A 26 0.78 13.80 13.26
C MET A 26 -0.25 14.83 13.76
N LYS A 27 -1.35 14.43 14.40
CA LYS A 27 -2.42 15.33 14.88
C LYS A 27 -2.21 15.88 16.29
N GLY A 28 -1.07 15.60 16.93
CA GLY A 28 -0.73 16.07 18.27
C GLY A 28 0.50 15.35 18.84
N PRO A 29 0.99 15.74 20.01
CA PRO A 29 2.12 15.04 20.65
C PRO A 29 1.77 13.55 20.89
N ALA A 30 2.65 12.67 20.44
CA ALA A 30 2.47 11.23 20.55
C ALA A 30 3.77 10.56 21.04
N THR A 31 3.64 9.45 21.77
CA THR A 31 4.79 8.73 22.29
C THR A 31 5.42 7.81 21.24
N HIS A 32 6.67 7.38 21.44
CA HIS A 32 7.29 6.39 20.55
C HIS A 32 6.46 5.11 20.40
N ALA A 33 5.73 4.68 21.42
CA ALA A 33 4.82 3.53 21.31
C ALA A 33 3.71 3.74 20.27
N LYS A 34 3.04 4.91 20.29
CA LYS A 34 1.99 5.27 19.31
C LYS A 34 2.55 5.42 17.90
N TRP A 35 3.76 5.97 17.75
CA TRP A 35 4.44 6.03 16.46
C TRP A 35 4.84 4.65 15.91
N ALA A 36 5.28 3.72 16.77
CA ALA A 36 5.55 2.34 16.38
C ALA A 36 4.27 1.63 15.91
N GLU A 37 3.15 1.82 16.60
CA GLU A 37 1.84 1.29 16.21
C GLU A 37 1.35 1.86 14.87
N TYR A 38 1.38 3.19 14.71
CA TYR A 38 1.04 3.87 13.46
C TYR A 38 1.86 3.30 12.28
N HIS A 39 3.18 3.21 12.42
CA HIS A 39 4.03 2.68 11.37
C HIS A 39 3.84 1.18 11.11
N ARG A 40 3.46 0.36 12.09
CA ARG A 40 3.03 -1.03 11.83
C ARG A 40 1.74 -1.07 11.00
N SER A 41 0.78 -0.19 11.27
CA SER A 41 -0.46 -0.07 10.50
C SER A 41 -0.20 0.36 9.05
N GLU A 42 0.58 1.41 8.82
CA GLU A 42 0.92 1.87 7.47
C GLU A 42 1.73 0.81 6.71
N ALA A 43 2.66 0.10 7.38
CA ALA A 43 3.38 -1.02 6.80
C ALA A 43 2.45 -2.18 6.38
N ALA A 44 1.39 -2.46 7.14
CA ALA A 44 0.41 -3.48 6.81
C ALA A 44 -0.45 -3.06 5.61
N LYS A 45 -0.94 -1.82 5.58
CA LYS A 45 -1.70 -1.24 4.45
C LYS A 45 -0.90 -1.28 3.16
N HIS A 46 0.33 -0.78 3.17
CA HIS A 46 1.18 -0.80 1.98
C HIS A 46 1.58 -2.22 1.56
N ALA A 47 1.79 -3.15 2.50
CA ALA A 47 2.02 -4.55 2.15
C ALA A 47 0.79 -5.22 1.51
N GLU A 48 -0.42 -4.78 1.85
CA GLU A 48 -1.67 -5.21 1.21
C GLU A 48 -1.83 -4.62 -0.20
N SER A 49 -1.66 -3.30 -0.36
CA SER A 49 -1.66 -2.67 -1.70
C SER A 49 -0.60 -3.30 -2.61
N ALA A 50 0.59 -3.61 -2.08
CA ALA A 50 1.65 -4.27 -2.85
C ALA A 50 1.24 -5.66 -3.38
N ARG A 51 0.46 -6.44 -2.60
CA ARG A 51 -0.12 -7.71 -3.05
C ARG A 51 -1.16 -7.46 -4.16
N GLN A 52 -2.14 -6.60 -3.90
CA GLN A 52 -3.21 -6.30 -4.84
C GLN A 52 -2.68 -5.87 -6.22
N PHE A 53 -1.70 -4.97 -6.26
CA PHE A 53 -1.07 -4.56 -7.51
C PHE A 53 -0.24 -5.66 -8.18
N ARG A 54 0.43 -6.53 -7.42
CA ARG A 54 1.12 -7.70 -8.01
C ARG A 54 0.12 -8.66 -8.65
N ASP A 55 -0.98 -8.94 -7.97
CA ASP A 55 -1.97 -9.92 -8.40
C ASP A 55 -2.74 -9.41 -9.65
N VAL A 56 -3.04 -8.09 -9.71
CA VAL A 56 -3.54 -7.44 -10.94
C VAL A 56 -2.53 -7.51 -12.08
N ALA A 57 -1.23 -7.33 -11.80
CA ALA A 57 -0.19 -7.46 -12.82
C ALA A 57 -0.03 -8.89 -13.36
N GLU A 58 -0.31 -9.90 -12.53
CA GLU A 58 -0.33 -11.31 -12.95
C GLU A 58 -1.51 -11.59 -13.88
N ILE A 59 -2.71 -11.09 -13.55
CA ILE A 59 -3.91 -11.21 -14.40
C ILE A 59 -3.65 -10.62 -15.79
N HIS A 60 -3.18 -9.37 -15.87
CA HIS A 60 -2.85 -8.74 -17.15
C HIS A 60 -1.66 -9.42 -17.86
N GLY A 61 -0.67 -9.93 -17.13
CA GLY A 61 0.41 -10.73 -17.70
C GLY A 61 -0.09 -12.01 -18.40
N ASN A 62 -1.04 -12.71 -17.75
CA ASN A 62 -1.67 -13.91 -18.30
C ASN A 62 -2.56 -13.59 -19.51
N HIS A 63 -3.31 -12.48 -19.48
CA HIS A 63 -4.07 -11.98 -20.63
C HIS A 63 -3.14 -11.66 -21.82
N ALA A 64 -2.04 -10.93 -21.58
CA ALA A 64 -1.09 -10.56 -22.61
C ALA A 64 -0.42 -11.79 -23.26
N TRP A 65 -0.13 -12.82 -22.47
CA TRP A 65 0.41 -14.09 -22.95
C TRP A 65 -0.62 -14.85 -23.81
N MET A 66 -1.87 -14.95 -23.36
CA MET A 66 -2.94 -15.60 -24.14
C MET A 66 -3.26 -14.87 -25.45
N ALA A 67 -3.21 -13.53 -25.46
CA ALA A 67 -3.40 -12.72 -26.66
C ALA A 67 -2.25 -12.95 -27.68
N ALA A 68 -0.99 -12.91 -27.22
CA ALA A 68 0.17 -13.21 -28.05
C ALA A 68 0.12 -14.62 -28.65
N ALA A 69 -0.24 -15.64 -27.84
CA ALA A 69 -0.37 -17.02 -28.29
C ALA A 69 -1.46 -17.22 -29.37
N ARG A 70 -2.39 -16.26 -29.51
CA ARG A 70 -3.45 -16.25 -30.53
C ARG A 70 -3.16 -15.28 -31.69
N GLY A 71 -2.02 -14.59 -31.68
CA GLY A 71 -1.67 -13.59 -32.70
C GLY A 71 -2.44 -12.28 -32.61
N TYR A 72 -3.03 -11.94 -31.47
CA TYR A 72 -3.71 -10.67 -31.23
C TYR A 72 -2.78 -9.64 -30.60
N ASP A 73 -3.09 -8.33 -30.77
CA ASP A 73 -2.41 -7.28 -30.02
C ASP A 73 -2.61 -7.50 -28.51
N ASN A 74 -1.53 -7.30 -27.76
CA ASN A 74 -1.46 -7.41 -26.32
C ASN A 74 -0.84 -6.17 -25.65
N SER A 75 -0.54 -5.12 -26.42
CA SER A 75 0.20 -3.93 -25.98
C SER A 75 -0.44 -3.19 -24.80
N SER A 76 -1.77 -3.29 -24.64
CA SER A 76 -2.50 -2.73 -23.50
C SER A 76 -2.25 -3.52 -22.22
N ASP A 77 -2.45 -4.85 -22.26
CA ASP A 77 -2.25 -5.73 -21.11
C ASP A 77 -0.78 -5.77 -20.64
N VAL A 78 0.19 -5.72 -21.57
CA VAL A 78 1.62 -5.59 -21.23
C VAL A 78 1.88 -4.32 -20.41
N ARG A 79 1.42 -3.15 -20.90
CA ARG A 79 1.59 -1.87 -20.20
C ARG A 79 0.88 -1.83 -18.85
N LEU A 80 -0.31 -2.42 -18.75
CA LEU A 80 -1.03 -2.54 -17.48
C LEU A 80 -0.28 -3.44 -16.50
N ALA A 81 0.24 -4.59 -16.94
CA ALA A 81 1.03 -5.48 -16.09
C ALA A 81 2.32 -4.79 -15.58
N GLU A 82 3.02 -4.05 -16.42
CA GLU A 82 4.23 -3.28 -16.03
C GLU A 82 3.91 -2.15 -15.05
N SER A 83 2.87 -1.37 -15.31
CA SER A 83 2.41 -0.29 -14.41
C SER A 83 2.06 -0.83 -13.02
N ASN A 84 1.30 -1.94 -12.97
CA ASN A 84 0.92 -2.57 -11.71
C ASN A 84 2.12 -3.23 -10.99
N ARG A 85 3.11 -3.80 -11.70
CA ARG A 85 4.39 -4.24 -11.08
C ARG A 85 5.16 -3.08 -10.44
N LYS A 86 5.17 -1.91 -11.09
CA LYS A 86 5.81 -0.70 -10.54
C LYS A 86 5.11 -0.26 -9.25
N LEU A 87 3.78 -0.12 -9.26
CA LEU A 87 3.00 0.24 -8.07
C LEU A 87 3.16 -0.78 -6.93
N SER A 88 3.19 -2.07 -7.26
CA SER A 88 3.47 -3.14 -6.29
C SER A 88 4.82 -2.94 -5.59
N LYS A 89 5.87 -2.64 -6.36
CA LYS A 89 7.20 -2.35 -5.82
C LYS A 89 7.22 -1.09 -4.96
N GLU A 90 6.65 0.01 -5.43
CA GLU A 90 6.58 1.27 -4.68
C GLU A 90 5.90 1.09 -3.31
N HIS A 91 4.81 0.30 -3.27
CA HIS A 91 4.15 -0.06 -2.01
C HIS A 91 4.95 -1.04 -1.15
N ALA A 92 5.68 -2.00 -1.75
CA ALA A 92 6.58 -2.88 -0.99
C ALA A 92 7.73 -2.08 -0.32
N ASP A 93 8.32 -1.12 -1.04
CA ASP A 93 9.37 -0.24 -0.54
C ASP A 93 8.83 0.71 0.56
N ALA A 94 7.62 1.25 0.39
CA ALA A 94 6.93 2.03 1.43
C ALA A 94 6.64 1.18 2.68
N ALA A 95 6.19 -0.07 2.52
CA ALA A 95 5.99 -0.99 3.63
C ALA A 95 7.29 -1.29 4.38
N ALA A 96 8.41 -1.49 3.67
CA ALA A 96 9.72 -1.68 4.27
C ALA A 96 10.19 -0.44 5.06
N LYS A 97 10.03 0.76 4.49
CA LYS A 97 10.31 2.05 5.17
C LYS A 97 9.54 2.17 6.48
N HIS A 98 8.23 1.85 6.47
CA HIS A 98 7.41 1.89 7.67
C HIS A 98 7.77 0.80 8.70
N ARG A 99 8.13 -0.42 8.29
CA ARG A 99 8.67 -1.45 9.22
C ARG A 99 9.95 -0.99 9.90
N ASN A 100 10.85 -0.36 9.16
CA ASN A 100 12.10 0.18 9.71
C ASN A 100 11.85 1.31 10.71
N ALA A 101 10.92 2.23 10.40
CA ALA A 101 10.53 3.29 11.32
C ALA A 101 9.84 2.72 12.59
N ALA A 102 8.93 1.74 12.44
CA ALA A 102 8.32 1.05 13.57
C ALA A 102 9.35 0.36 14.47
N LYS A 103 10.36 -0.29 13.88
CA LYS A 103 11.49 -0.90 14.60
C LYS A 103 12.27 0.16 15.38
N TRP A 104 12.67 1.26 14.72
CA TRP A 104 13.39 2.36 15.38
C TRP A 104 12.63 2.93 16.56
N HIS A 105 11.32 3.21 16.41
CA HIS A 105 10.47 3.69 17.50
C HIS A 105 10.34 2.67 18.64
N SER A 106 10.25 1.36 18.33
CA SER A 106 10.17 0.31 19.36
C SER A 106 11.46 0.10 20.17
N GLN A 107 12.58 0.67 19.73
CA GLN A 107 13.87 0.67 20.45
C GLN A 107 14.03 1.88 21.37
N GLN A 108 13.12 2.86 21.33
CA GLN A 108 13.14 4.04 22.20
C GLN A 108 12.33 3.79 23.47
N ASN A 109 12.46 4.67 24.48
CA ASN A 109 11.58 4.65 25.64
C ASN A 109 10.11 4.88 25.18
N PRO A 110 9.19 3.93 25.43
CA PRO A 110 7.85 3.95 24.86
C PRO A 110 6.96 5.10 25.36
N HIS A 111 7.34 5.75 26.47
CA HIS A 111 6.60 6.85 27.10
C HIS A 111 7.13 8.24 26.72
N ILE A 112 8.32 8.34 26.13
CA ILE A 112 8.84 9.64 25.65
C ILE A 112 7.98 10.12 24.47
N ILE A 113 7.54 11.36 24.55
CA ILE A 113 6.86 12.07 23.46
C ILE A 113 7.88 12.35 22.36
N TRP A 114 7.55 11.98 21.14
CA TRP A 114 8.32 12.30 19.95
C TRP A 114 7.46 13.06 18.96
N SER A 115 7.91 14.25 18.61
CA SER A 115 7.43 15.00 17.47
C SER A 115 8.45 14.86 16.35
N PRO A 116 8.05 14.56 15.11
CA PRO A 116 8.93 14.74 13.97
C PRO A 116 9.45 16.18 13.99
N SER A 117 10.73 16.38 13.73
CA SER A 117 11.26 17.72 13.53
C SER A 117 10.53 18.34 12.33
N ARG A 118 9.64 19.31 12.61
CA ARG A 118 9.04 20.15 11.57
C ARG A 118 10.20 20.78 10.81
N ARG A 119 10.43 20.32 9.57
CA ARG A 119 11.07 21.17 8.58
C ARG A 119 10.09 22.31 8.36
N ARG A 120 10.44 23.49 8.86
CA ARG A 120 9.78 24.73 8.43
C ARG A 120 9.89 24.77 6.90
N SER A 121 8.83 25.16 6.22
CA SER A 121 8.98 25.44 4.79
C SER A 121 9.84 26.71 4.63
N ILE A 122 10.39 26.93 3.44
CA ILE A 122 11.16 28.16 3.18
C ILE A 122 10.26 29.40 3.31
N GLU A 123 8.95 29.26 3.09
CA GLU A 123 7.97 30.34 3.30
C GLU A 123 7.67 30.64 4.79
N GLU A 124 8.16 29.82 5.74
CA GLU A 124 8.05 30.05 7.20
C GLU A 124 9.34 30.69 7.80
N LEU A 125 10.23 31.25 6.96
CA LEU A 125 11.54 31.79 7.37
C LEU A 125 11.77 33.28 7.02
N ASP A 126 10.84 33.93 6.31
CA ASP A 126 10.83 35.37 6.01
C ASP A 126 9.80 36.12 6.86
#